data_AF-A0A958IS63-F1
#
_entry.id   AF-A0A958IS63-F1
#
_cell.length_a   1.000
_cell.length_b   1.000
_cell.length_c   1.000
_cell.angle_alpha   90.00
_cell.angle_beta   90.00
_cell.angle_gamma   90.00
#
_symmetry.space_group_name_H-M   'P 1'
#
loop_
_entity.id
_entity.type
_entity.pdbx_description
1 polymer ?
#
loop_
_entity_poly.entity_id
_entity_poly.type
_entity_poly.pdbx_seq_one_letter_code
_entity_poly.pdbx_strand_id
1 'polypeptide(L)'
;MEAYDPAQRVYYLRNGLAALRRGDFFAAHEDWEIPWRHMLGRERRFWQALIQLSVGAYHHQNGNRTGCRNLWHKALRHCEALLSDAEAGRDNKPVLLLQKLLQKCLELEEKGECPLAAIQAFAVETVTEGWFEFR
;
A
#
# COMPACT_ATOMS: atom_id res chain seq x y z
N MET A 1 0.35 0.03 -26.56
CA MET A 1 -0.11 0.07 -25.16
C MET A 1 -1.14 -1.03 -25.06
N GLU A 2 -0.75 -2.17 -24.49
CA GLU A 2 -1.62 -3.35 -24.41
C GLU A 2 -2.85 -2.99 -23.57
N ALA A 3 -4.04 -3.33 -24.06
CA ALA A 3 -5.29 -3.03 -23.37
C ALA A 3 -5.32 -3.81 -22.05
N TYR A 4 -5.53 -3.12 -20.93
CA TYR A 4 -5.71 -3.75 -19.63
C TYR A 4 -6.88 -4.74 -19.70
N ASP A 5 -6.59 -6.02 -19.47
CA ASP A 5 -7.59 -7.07 -19.33
C ASP A 5 -8.04 -7.16 -17.87
N PRO A 6 -9.31 -6.88 -17.53
CA PRO A 6 -9.83 -7.04 -16.19
C PRO A 6 -9.64 -8.45 -15.61
N ALA A 7 -9.52 -9.49 -16.44
CA ALA A 7 -9.22 -10.85 -15.98
C ALA A 7 -7.81 -10.96 -15.38
N GLN A 8 -6.88 -10.09 -15.76
CA GLN A 8 -5.52 -10.03 -15.21
C GLN A 8 -5.42 -9.25 -13.90
N ARG A 9 -6.49 -8.60 -13.44
CA ARG A 9 -6.49 -7.80 -12.21
C ARG A 9 -5.88 -8.58 -11.04
N VAL A 10 -6.43 -9.75 -10.74
CA VAL A 10 -5.99 -10.57 -9.59
C VAL A 10 -4.54 -11.01 -9.74
N TYR A 11 -4.09 -11.26 -10.97
CA TYR A 11 -2.69 -11.57 -11.25
C TYR A 11 -1.77 -10.43 -10.80
N TYR A 12 -2.03 -9.19 -11.22
CA TYR A 12 -1.22 -8.03 -10.83
C TYR A 12 -1.25 -7.78 -9.32
N LEU A 13 -2.42 -7.89 -8.68
CA LEU A 13 -2.52 -7.71 -7.23
C LEU A 13 -1.72 -8.76 -6.45
N ARG A 14 -1.76 -10.03 -6.88
CA ARG A 14 -0.95 -11.12 -6.32
C ARG A 14 0.54 -10.93 -6.59
N ASN A 15 0.91 -10.53 -7.80
CA ASN A 15 2.31 -10.32 -8.18
C ASN A 15 2.93 -9.20 -7.34
N GLY A 16 2.22 -8.07 -7.21
CA GLY A 16 2.68 -6.97 -6.36
C GLY A 16 2.76 -7.35 -4.88
N LEU A 17 1.86 -8.20 -4.37
CA LEU A 17 1.98 -8.73 -3.01
C LEU A 17 3.20 -9.65 -2.86
N ALA A 18 3.47 -10.51 -3.83
CA ALA A 18 4.66 -11.37 -3.82
C ALA A 18 5.95 -10.53 -3.88
N ALA A 19 5.99 -9.47 -4.68
CA ALA A 19 7.09 -8.52 -4.73
C ALA A 19 7.27 -7.79 -3.38
N LEU A 20 6.18 -7.30 -2.77
CA LEU A 20 6.23 -6.62 -1.48
C LEU A 20 6.81 -7.54 -0.38
N ARG A 21 6.44 -8.82 -0.36
CA ARG A 21 6.97 -9.82 0.58
C ARG A 21 8.49 -10.01 0.44
N ARG A 22 9.02 -9.97 -0.79
CA ARG A 22 10.46 -10.10 -1.05
C ARG A 22 11.25 -8.79 -0.85
N GLY A 23 10.57 -7.67 -0.63
CA GLY A 23 11.21 -6.35 -0.53
C GLY A 23 11.50 -5.71 -1.89
N ASP A 24 10.92 -6.25 -2.97
CA ASP A 24 10.98 -5.70 -4.33
C ASP A 24 9.94 -4.55 -4.46
N PHE A 25 10.10 -3.49 -3.66
CA PHE A 25 9.05 -2.47 -3.46
C PHE A 25 8.70 -1.69 -4.74
N PHE A 26 9.65 -1.50 -5.65
CA PHE A 26 9.35 -0.84 -6.93
C PHE A 26 8.49 -1.74 -7.84
N ALA A 27 8.82 -3.03 -7.94
CA ALA A 27 8.01 -3.98 -8.71
C ALA A 27 6.58 -4.09 -8.14
N ALA A 28 6.44 -4.11 -6.81
CA ALA A 28 5.13 -4.08 -6.17
C ALA A 28 4.32 -2.82 -6.51
N HIS A 29 5.00 -1.65 -6.59
CA HIS A 29 4.37 -0.41 -7.05
C HIS A 29 3.89 -0.54 -8.51
N GLU A 30 4.75 -1.01 -9.41
CA GLU A 30 4.43 -1.11 -10.85
C GLU A 30 3.26 -2.07 -11.10
N ASP A 31 3.28 -3.25 -10.48
CA ASP A 31 2.21 -4.23 -10.59
C ASP A 31 0.87 -3.66 -10.11
N TRP A 32 0.86 -3.01 -8.94
CA TRP A 32 -0.38 -2.47 -8.38
C TRP A 32 -0.89 -1.23 -9.12
N GLU A 33 -0.01 -0.43 -9.75
CA GLU A 33 -0.42 0.74 -10.52
C GLU A 33 -1.28 0.37 -11.74
N ILE A 34 -1.02 -0.78 -12.36
CA ILE A 34 -1.75 -1.25 -13.56
C ILE A 34 -3.26 -1.37 -13.31
N PRO A 35 -3.77 -2.22 -12.41
CA PRO A 35 -5.19 -2.31 -12.13
C PRO A 35 -5.72 -1.06 -11.40
N TRP A 36 -4.89 -0.39 -10.59
CA TRP A 36 -5.28 0.83 -9.87
C TRP A 36 -5.79 1.94 -10.79
N ARG A 37 -5.20 2.11 -11.99
CA ARG A 37 -5.64 3.10 -12.98
C ARG A 37 -7.13 2.96 -13.33
N HIS A 38 -7.68 1.76 -13.23
CA HIS A 38 -9.07 1.43 -13.55
C HIS A 38 -10.00 1.34 -12.33
N MET A 39 -9.47 1.45 -11.10
CA MET A 39 -10.26 1.47 -9.87
C MET A 39 -10.91 2.83 -9.64
N LEU A 40 -12.04 2.84 -8.92
CA LEU A 40 -12.81 4.05 -8.57
C LEU A 40 -13.11 4.12 -7.07
N GLY A 41 -13.55 5.29 -6.62
CA GLY A 41 -14.07 5.48 -5.26
C GLY A 41 -13.10 5.08 -4.14
N ARG A 42 -13.63 4.39 -3.13
CA ARG A 42 -12.90 3.95 -1.92
C ARG A 42 -11.80 2.96 -2.24
N GLU A 43 -12.08 2.01 -3.12
CA GLU A 43 -11.11 1.03 -3.61
C GLU A 43 -9.87 1.72 -4.21
N ARG A 44 -10.06 2.68 -5.12
CA ARG A 44 -8.95 3.44 -5.72
C ARG A 44 -8.10 4.11 -4.66
N ARG A 45 -8.74 4.71 -3.66
CA ARG A 45 -8.07 5.43 -2.57
C ARG A 45 -7.29 4.48 -1.65
N PHE A 46 -7.82 3.30 -1.39
CA PHE A 46 -7.14 2.28 -0.59
C PHE A 46 -5.89 1.76 -1.31
N TRP A 47 -6.01 1.39 -2.59
CA TRP A 47 -4.87 0.95 -3.38
C TRP A 47 -3.84 2.05 -3.60
N GLN A 48 -4.26 3.32 -3.70
CA GLN A 48 -3.34 4.45 -3.73
C GLN A 48 -2.46 4.51 -2.48
N ALA A 49 -3.00 4.21 -1.29
CA ALA A 49 -2.24 4.18 -0.05
C ALA A 49 -1.22 3.03 -0.03
N LEU A 50 -1.58 1.84 -0.52
CA LEU A 50 -0.66 0.71 -0.67
C LEU A 50 0.47 0.99 -1.69
N ILE A 51 0.13 1.59 -2.82
CA ILE A 51 1.09 2.00 -3.85
C ILE A 51 2.08 3.03 -3.27
N GLN A 52 1.58 4.02 -2.50
CA GLN A 52 2.42 5.01 -1.84
C GLN A 52 3.27 4.42 -0.71
N LEU A 53 2.77 3.42 0.04
CA LEU A 53 3.58 2.64 0.98
C LEU A 53 4.77 2.00 0.25
N SER A 54 4.49 1.30 -0.86
CA SER A 54 5.49 0.58 -1.64
C SER A 54 6.55 1.50 -2.24
N VAL A 55 6.15 2.54 -2.98
CA VAL A 55 7.12 3.46 -3.57
C VAL A 55 7.84 4.29 -2.49
N GLY A 56 7.19 4.58 -1.35
CA GLY A 56 7.87 5.18 -0.20
C GLY A 56 8.99 4.29 0.36
N ALA A 57 8.74 2.98 0.47
CA ALA A 57 9.75 2.00 0.87
C ALA A 57 10.92 1.92 -0.13
N TYR A 58 10.63 1.98 -1.44
CA TYR A 58 11.67 2.09 -2.47
C TYR A 58 12.51 3.37 -2.34
N HIS A 59 11.89 4.52 -2.09
CA HIS A 59 12.61 5.77 -1.80
C HIS A 59 13.52 5.62 -0.57
N HIS A 60 13.05 4.93 0.47
CA HIS A 60 13.86 4.63 1.64
C HIS A 60 15.06 3.72 1.30
N GLN A 61 14.88 2.67 0.50
CA GLN A 61 15.99 1.80 0.05
C GLN A 61 17.10 2.61 -0.65
N ASN A 62 16.72 3.61 -1.45
CA ASN A 62 17.65 4.47 -2.19
C ASN A 62 18.15 5.69 -1.41
N GLY A 63 17.96 5.73 -0.09
CA GLY A 63 18.42 6.84 0.76
C GLY A 63 17.60 8.13 0.64
N ASN A 64 16.53 8.16 -0.16
CA ASN A 64 15.64 9.31 -0.28
C ASN A 64 14.61 9.37 0.87
N ARG A 65 15.10 9.71 2.06
CA ARG A 65 14.29 9.82 3.29
C ARG A 65 13.15 10.83 3.18
N THR A 66 13.42 12.01 2.58
CA THR A 66 12.41 13.05 2.39
C THR A 66 11.27 12.59 1.48
N GLY A 67 11.59 11.95 0.35
CA GLY A 67 10.60 11.39 -0.56
C GLY A 67 9.77 10.29 0.09
N CYS A 68 10.41 9.42 0.85
CA CYS A 68 9.77 8.38 1.65
C CYS A 68 8.72 8.95 2.63
N ARG A 69 9.12 9.87 3.51
CA ARG A 69 8.19 10.51 4.48
C ARG A 69 7.01 11.18 3.79
N ASN A 70 7.27 11.93 2.72
CA ASN A 70 6.22 12.63 1.97
C ASN A 70 5.17 11.67 1.39
N LEU A 71 5.60 10.51 0.89
CA LEU A 71 4.72 9.47 0.36
C LEU A 71 3.92 8.79 1.46
N TRP A 72 4.53 8.45 2.59
CA TRP A 72 3.82 7.81 3.70
C TRP A 72 2.83 8.74 4.40
N HIS A 73 3.12 10.04 4.52
CA HIS A 73 2.12 11.01 4.96
C HIS A 73 0.95 11.17 3.97
N LYS A 74 1.20 11.09 2.66
CA LYS A 74 0.11 11.06 1.65
C LYS A 74 -0.74 9.80 1.82
N ALA A 75 -0.11 8.65 2.06
CA ALA A 75 -0.79 7.37 2.25
C ALA A 75 -1.68 7.40 3.50
N LEU A 76 -1.20 8.01 4.60
CA LEU A 76 -1.99 8.21 5.81
C LEU A 76 -3.24 9.05 5.56
N ARG A 77 -3.12 10.15 4.80
CA ARG A 77 -4.29 10.98 4.45
C ARG A 77 -5.34 10.22 3.64
N HIS A 78 -4.92 9.27 2.79
CA HIS A 78 -5.86 8.39 2.11
C HIS A 78 -6.58 7.45 3.08
N CYS A 79 -5.87 6.89 4.06
CA CYS A 79 -6.47 6.04 5.11
C CYS A 79 -7.44 6.84 6.00
N GLU A 80 -7.05 8.03 6.44
CA GLU A 80 -7.90 8.93 7.24
C GLU A 80 -9.19 9.28 6.51
N ALA A 81 -9.12 9.68 5.24
CA ALA A 81 -10.30 9.97 4.45
C ALA A 81 -11.23 8.74 4.30
N LEU A 82 -10.68 7.53 4.11
CA LEU A 82 -11.49 6.32 4.04
C LEU A 82 -12.25 6.01 5.34
N LEU A 83 -11.64 6.33 6.48
CA LEU A 83 -12.22 6.10 7.81
C LEU A 83 -13.25 7.17 8.17
N SER A 84 -13.00 8.44 7.79
CA SER A 84 -13.97 9.53 7.99
C SER A 84 -15.24 9.35 7.16
N ASP A 85 -15.10 8.83 5.93
CA ASP A 85 -16.21 8.58 5.01
C ASP A 85 -16.86 7.19 5.24
N ALA A 86 -16.55 6.49 6.34
CA ALA A 86 -17.03 5.15 6.57
C ALA A 86 -18.46 5.11 7.10
N GLU A 87 -19.33 4.37 6.41
CA GLU A 87 -20.67 4.02 6.88
C GLU A 87 -20.60 3.07 8.09
N ALA A 88 -21.59 3.15 8.98
CA ALA A 88 -21.70 2.27 10.12
C ALA A 88 -21.76 0.78 9.68
N GLY A 89 -20.99 -0.07 10.35
CA GLY A 89 -20.93 -1.50 10.06
C GLY A 89 -20.02 -1.91 8.90
N ARG A 90 -19.36 -0.96 8.22
CA ARG A 90 -18.38 -1.27 7.16
C ARG A 90 -17.10 -1.87 7.74
N ASP A 91 -16.61 -2.95 7.13
CA ASP A 91 -15.30 -3.50 7.47
C ASP A 91 -14.18 -2.59 6.96
N ASN A 92 -13.53 -1.88 7.89
CA ASN A 92 -12.39 -1.03 7.63
C ASN A 92 -11.08 -1.64 8.19
N LYS A 93 -11.08 -2.92 8.56
CA LYS A 93 -9.90 -3.58 9.13
C LYS A 93 -8.66 -3.45 8.23
N PRO A 94 -8.73 -3.63 6.89
CA PRO A 94 -7.56 -3.41 6.02
C PRO A 94 -7.01 -1.98 6.11
N VAL A 95 -7.90 -0.98 6.15
CA VAL A 95 -7.52 0.44 6.24
C VAL A 95 -6.84 0.75 7.58
N LEU A 96 -7.40 0.25 8.69
CA LEU A 96 -6.84 0.43 10.03
C LEU A 96 -5.46 -0.23 10.17
N LEU A 97 -5.28 -1.42 9.60
CA LEU A 97 -4.00 -2.13 9.62
C LEU A 97 -2.94 -1.41 8.79
N LEU A 98 -3.31 -0.93 7.60
CA LEU A 98 -2.42 -0.13 6.76
C LEU A 98 -2.04 1.21 7.44
N GLN A 99 -3.01 1.89 8.04
CA GLN A 99 -2.77 3.13 8.79
C GLN A 99 -1.77 2.92 9.94
N LYS A 100 -1.96 1.85 10.73
CA LYS A 100 -1.03 1.48 11.82
C LYS A 100 0.37 1.18 11.32
N LEU A 101 0.49 0.46 10.19
CA LEU A 101 1.80 0.20 9.59
C LEU A 101 2.47 1.51 9.16
N LEU A 102 1.76 2.41 8.49
CA LEU A 102 2.31 3.68 8.03
C LEU A 102 2.79 4.56 9.19
N GLN A 103 2.02 4.63 10.28
CA GLN A 103 2.43 5.31 11.52
C GLN A 103 3.73 4.71 12.07
N LYS A 104 3.78 3.38 12.22
CA LYS A 104 4.98 2.66 12.66
C LYS A 104 6.18 2.93 11.74
N CYS A 105 5.98 2.97 10.43
CA CYS A 105 7.06 3.23 9.48
C CYS A 105 7.65 4.64 9.64
N LEU A 106 6.81 5.64 9.87
CA LEU A 106 7.25 7.01 10.14
C LEU A 106 7.97 7.11 11.49
N GLU A 107 7.44 6.48 12.54
CA GLU A 107 8.09 6.44 13.86
C GLU A 107 9.48 5.79 13.82
N LEU A 108 9.64 4.70 13.06
CA LEU A 108 10.94 4.04 12.87
C LEU A 108 11.90 4.97 12.12
N GLU A 109 11.44 5.65 11.06
CA GLU A 109 12.28 6.57 10.30
C GLU A 109 12.73 7.77 11.15
N GLU A 110 11.86 8.32 12.00
CA GLU A 110 12.19 9.39 12.94
C GLU A 110 13.26 8.96 13.96
N LYS A 111 13.28 7.69 14.34
CA LYS A 111 14.30 7.09 15.23
C LYS A 111 15.59 6.71 14.50
N GLY A 112 15.64 6.87 13.16
CA GLY A 112 16.76 6.41 12.34
C GLY A 112 16.82 4.90 12.14
N GLU A 113 15.75 4.19 12.47
CA GLU A 113 15.61 2.74 12.30
C GLU A 113 15.07 2.41 10.91
N CYS A 114 15.37 1.21 10.41
CA CYS A 114 14.92 0.77 9.08
C CYS A 114 13.50 0.17 9.15
N PRO A 115 12.48 0.76 8.52
CA PRO A 115 11.09 0.28 8.55
C PRO A 115 10.79 -0.85 7.56
N LEU A 116 11.71 -1.16 6.63
CA LEU A 116 11.45 -2.07 5.51
C LEU A 116 11.08 -3.48 5.96
N ALA A 117 11.73 -3.99 7.01
CA ALA A 117 11.41 -5.30 7.59
C ALA A 117 9.98 -5.36 8.14
N ALA A 118 9.48 -4.25 8.72
CA ALA A 118 8.10 -4.18 9.21
C ALA A 118 7.09 -4.23 8.05
N ILE A 119 7.41 -3.63 6.90
CA ILE A 119 6.58 -3.67 5.70
C ILE A 119 6.52 -5.10 5.14
N GLN A 120 7.67 -5.79 5.08
CA GLN A 120 7.72 -7.18 4.61
C GLN A 120 6.96 -8.12 5.56
N ALA A 121 7.17 -7.99 6.88
CA ALA A 121 6.44 -8.78 7.87
C ALA A 121 4.92 -8.58 7.74
N PHE A 122 4.47 -7.34 7.60
CA PHE A 122 3.07 -7.02 7.33
C PHE A 122 2.54 -7.69 6.04
N ALA A 123 3.31 -7.66 4.96
CA ALA A 123 2.92 -8.29 3.69
C ALA A 123 2.78 -9.82 3.81
N VAL A 124 3.59 -10.46 4.66
CA VAL A 124 3.56 -11.91 4.90
C VAL A 124 2.44 -12.29 5.85
N GLU A 125 2.31 -11.57 6.97
CA GLU A 125 1.49 -11.98 8.12
C GLU A 125 0.08 -11.38 8.10
N THR A 126 -0.12 -10.25 7.43
CA THR A 126 -1.36 -9.45 7.55
C THR A 126 -2.15 -9.36 6.25
N VAL A 127 -1.47 -9.18 5.12
CA VAL A 127 -2.14 -9.01 3.82
C VAL A 127 -2.61 -10.37 3.30
N THR A 128 -3.93 -10.50 3.13
CA THR A 128 -4.61 -11.70 2.63
C THR A 128 -5.30 -11.41 1.29
N GLU A 129 -5.72 -12.45 0.57
CA GLU A 129 -6.45 -12.27 -0.70
C GLU A 129 -7.75 -11.49 -0.54
N GLY A 130 -8.35 -11.47 0.65
CA GLY A 130 -9.55 -10.66 0.93
C GLY A 130 -9.34 -9.15 0.74
N TRP A 131 -8.08 -8.68 0.75
CA TRP A 131 -7.76 -7.28 0.46
C TRP A 131 -7.99 -6.92 -1.02
N PHE A 132 -7.97 -7.90 -1.93
CA PHE A 132 -8.17 -7.68 -3.36
C PHE A 132 -9.63 -7.33 -3.71
N GLU A 133 -10.54 -7.62 -2.78
CA GLU A 133 -11.98 -7.34 -2.86
C GLU A 133 -12.39 -6.09 -2.07
N PHE A 134 -11.45 -5.29 -1.55
CA PHE A 134 -11.77 -4.08 -0.78
C PHE A 134 -12.57 -3.06 -1.62
N ARG A 135 -13.73 -2.62 -1.11
CA ARG A 135 -14.65 -1.66 -1.74
C ARG A 135 -15.21 -0.64 -0.74
#